data_AF-A0A7S4JKY2-F1
#
_entry.id   AF-A0A7S4JKY2-F1
#
_cell.length_a   1.000
_cell.length_b   1.000
_cell.length_c   1.000
_cell.angle_alpha   90.00
_cell.angle_beta   90.00
_cell.angle_gamma   90.00
#
_symmetry.space_group_name_H-M   'P 1'
#
loop_
_entity.id
_entity.type
_entity.pdbx_description
1 polymer ?
#
loop_
_entity_poly.entity_id
_entity_poly.type
_entity_poly.pdbx_seq_one_letter_code
_entity_poly.pdbx_strand_id
1 'polypeptide(L)'
;QQQQQQQQALLNSVSLSSNAVDATLLQLARGSLSVPAPSEATRPEAAPLQLPRTLHVMSDEIKISAFQCLIRQQAEAFVATEEHVRNHARGRCRPIVLGQVGIRCRHCCGLPLKCSPRGSIYFPAELVGMYQTAQKMASLHLANATTPCPSMPQEVREKFRKLHASKSTVGGGKYYWAEAGRMIGLVDSINGIRFKG
;
A
#
# COMPACT_ATOMS: atom_id res chain seq x y z
N GLN A 1 -0.49 -51.55 -15.12
CA GLN A 1 0.89 -51.99 -14.81
C GLN A 1 1.95 -50.93 -15.10
N GLN A 2 1.79 -50.02 -16.08
CA GLN A 2 2.74 -48.90 -16.29
C GLN A 2 2.69 -47.77 -15.24
N GLN A 3 1.56 -47.55 -14.54
CA GLN A 3 1.45 -46.48 -13.54
C GLN A 3 2.11 -46.80 -12.19
N GLN A 4 2.44 -48.07 -11.90
CA GLN A 4 3.14 -48.45 -10.66
C GLN A 4 4.67 -48.33 -10.77
N GLN A 5 5.22 -48.24 -11.99
CA GLN A 5 6.67 -48.09 -12.20
C GLN A 5 7.15 -46.63 -12.13
N GLN A 6 6.27 -45.64 -12.37
CA GLN A 6 6.67 -44.22 -12.29
C GLN A 6 6.72 -43.66 -10.86
N GLN A 7 6.08 -44.32 -9.89
CA GLN A 7 6.11 -43.86 -8.48
C GLN A 7 7.35 -44.30 -7.71
N GLN A 8 8.15 -45.24 -8.23
CA GLN A 8 9.36 -45.74 -7.55
C GLN A 8 10.63 -44.91 -7.85
N ALA A 9 10.60 -44.00 -8.84
CA ALA A 9 11.79 -43.26 -9.29
C ALA A 9 12.08 -41.95 -8.52
N LEU A 10 11.17 -41.50 -7.65
CA LEU A 10 11.29 -40.21 -6.95
C LEU A 10 11.73 -40.29 -5.48
N LEU A 11 11.97 -41.50 -4.95
CA LEU A 11 12.32 -41.69 -3.52
C LEU A 11 13.80 -42.04 -3.25
N ASN A 12 14.67 -42.10 -4.26
CA ASN A 12 16.03 -42.67 -4.12
C ASN A 12 17.22 -41.74 -4.43
N SER A 13 17.10 -40.40 -4.37
CA SER A 13 18.28 -39.53 -4.63
C SER A 13 18.56 -38.47 -3.58
N VAL A 14 18.07 -38.66 -2.36
CA VAL A 14 18.60 -37.95 -1.19
C VAL A 14 19.79 -38.75 -0.67
N SER A 15 21.00 -38.15 -0.70
CA SER A 15 22.07 -38.21 0.32
C SER A 15 23.48 -38.65 -0.16
N LEU A 16 24.44 -37.72 0.06
CA LEU A 16 25.80 -37.90 0.62
C LEU A 16 27.01 -38.28 -0.27
N SER A 17 28.01 -37.38 -0.25
CA SER A 17 29.43 -37.57 0.16
C SER A 17 30.32 -36.61 -0.67
N SER A 18 30.97 -35.61 -0.08
CA SER A 18 32.21 -35.58 0.73
C SER A 18 33.51 -35.78 -0.08
N ASN A 19 34.25 -34.67 -0.21
CA ASN A 19 35.70 -34.46 -0.24
C ASN A 19 36.62 -35.34 -1.09
N ALA A 20 37.36 -34.70 -2.00
CA ALA A 20 38.76 -35.01 -2.26
C ALA A 20 39.51 -33.77 -2.75
N VAL A 21 40.67 -33.56 -2.13
CA VAL A 21 41.69 -32.54 -2.36
C VAL A 21 42.51 -32.89 -3.60
N ASP A 22 42.99 -31.90 -4.36
CA ASP A 22 44.39 -31.92 -4.79
C ASP A 22 44.93 -30.52 -5.12
N ALA A 23 46.22 -30.38 -4.89
CA ALA A 23 46.95 -29.14 -4.72
C ALA A 23 47.74 -28.73 -5.97
N THR A 24 48.22 -27.47 -5.92
CA THR A 24 49.46 -26.99 -6.53
C THR A 24 49.39 -26.42 -7.96
N LEU A 25 49.38 -25.08 -8.07
CA LEU A 25 50.51 -24.38 -8.70
C LEU A 25 50.55 -22.89 -8.29
N LEU A 26 51.67 -22.53 -7.66
CA LEU A 26 52.16 -21.16 -7.48
C LEU A 26 52.55 -20.58 -8.85
N GLN A 27 52.32 -19.29 -9.12
CA GLN A 27 53.39 -18.26 -9.19
C GLN A 27 52.84 -16.88 -9.62
N LEU A 28 53.04 -15.88 -8.73
CA LEU A 28 53.53 -14.51 -8.94
C LEU A 28 53.04 -13.67 -10.14
N ALA A 29 52.41 -12.52 -9.84
CA ALA A 29 52.97 -11.21 -10.20
C ALA A 29 52.19 -10.07 -9.49
N ARG A 30 52.97 -9.25 -8.78
CA ARG A 30 52.54 -8.01 -8.14
C ARG A 30 52.19 -6.96 -9.20
N GLY A 31 50.96 -6.47 -9.20
CA GLY A 31 50.53 -5.31 -9.98
C GLY A 31 49.65 -4.42 -9.12
N SER A 32 50.28 -3.46 -8.44
CA SER A 32 49.61 -2.43 -7.63
C SER A 32 48.88 -1.45 -8.55
N LEU A 33 47.64 -1.77 -8.92
CA LEU A 33 46.74 -0.79 -9.53
C LEU A 33 46.06 -0.02 -8.40
N SER A 34 46.48 1.23 -8.23
CA SER A 34 45.84 2.23 -7.40
C SER A 34 44.39 2.40 -7.88
N VAL A 35 43.45 1.83 -7.14
CA VAL A 35 42.02 2.08 -7.32
C VAL A 35 41.78 3.54 -6.90
N PRO A 36 41.34 4.44 -7.80
CA PRO A 36 40.90 5.76 -7.37
C PRO A 36 39.69 5.58 -6.46
N ALA A 37 39.74 6.24 -5.30
CA ALA A 37 38.65 6.27 -4.35
C ALA A 37 37.33 6.62 -5.06
N PRO A 38 36.21 5.97 -4.71
CA PRO A 38 34.93 6.36 -5.27
C PRO A 38 34.65 7.79 -4.81
N SER A 39 34.73 8.72 -5.77
CA SER A 39 34.26 10.09 -5.64
C SER A 39 32.90 10.06 -4.96
N GLU A 40 32.76 10.81 -3.88
CA GLU A 40 31.51 11.01 -3.15
C GLU A 40 30.43 11.45 -4.15
N ALA A 41 29.68 10.45 -4.64
CA ALA A 41 28.42 10.70 -5.29
C ALA A 41 27.55 11.35 -4.23
N THR A 42 27.28 12.64 -4.42
CA THR A 42 26.29 13.42 -3.69
C THR A 42 25.06 12.52 -3.48
N ARG A 43 24.90 12.00 -2.26
CA ARG A 43 23.70 11.24 -1.92
C ARG A 43 22.54 12.17 -2.21
N PRO A 44 21.52 11.76 -3.00
CA PRO A 44 20.30 12.51 -3.07
C PRO A 44 19.85 12.72 -1.63
N GLU A 45 19.82 13.97 -1.19
CA GLU A 45 19.26 14.37 0.09
C GLU A 45 17.89 13.70 0.17
N ALA A 46 17.78 12.70 1.06
CA ALA A 46 16.60 11.85 1.11
C ALA A 46 15.41 12.76 1.40
N ALA A 47 14.58 12.98 0.37
CA ALA A 47 13.41 13.83 0.49
C ALA A 47 12.65 13.42 1.77
N PRO A 48 12.19 14.39 2.59
CA PRO A 48 11.57 14.11 3.88
C PRO A 48 10.53 13.00 3.73
N LEU A 49 10.62 11.95 4.56
CA LEU A 49 9.65 10.87 4.56
C LEU A 49 8.27 11.46 4.85
N GLN A 50 7.46 11.62 3.81
CA GLN A 50 6.07 12.09 3.91
C GLN A 50 5.26 11.01 4.64
N LEU A 51 5.08 11.20 5.95
CA LEU A 51 4.34 10.26 6.80
C LEU A 51 2.85 10.21 6.38
N PRO A 52 2.19 9.04 6.50
CA PRO A 52 0.77 8.94 6.26
C PRO A 52 -0.02 9.92 7.14
N ARG A 53 -1.07 10.51 6.58
CA ARG A 53 -1.95 11.46 7.29
C ARG A 53 -3.36 10.88 7.40
N THR A 54 -3.93 10.89 8.60
CA THR A 54 -5.35 10.56 8.77
C THR A 54 -6.19 11.45 7.85
N LEU A 55 -7.23 10.90 7.23
CA LEU A 55 -8.15 11.71 6.44
C LEU A 55 -9.01 12.58 7.34
N HIS A 56 -9.20 12.20 8.60
CA HIS A 56 -10.07 12.94 9.51
C HIS A 56 -9.58 14.36 9.81
N VAL A 57 -10.50 15.32 9.78
CA VAL A 57 -10.31 16.69 10.23
C VAL A 57 -11.39 17.08 11.24
N MET A 58 -11.12 18.04 12.12
CA MET A 58 -12.06 18.44 13.18
C MET A 58 -13.44 18.86 12.66
N SER A 59 -13.48 19.51 11.48
CA SER A 59 -14.75 19.95 10.89
C SER A 59 -15.60 18.81 10.32
N ASP A 60 -15.12 17.57 10.26
CA ASP A 60 -15.88 16.44 9.72
C ASP A 60 -17.18 16.23 10.50
N GLU A 61 -17.14 16.33 11.83
CA GLU A 61 -18.29 16.03 12.71
C GLU A 61 -19.51 16.92 12.46
N ILE A 62 -19.29 18.11 11.88
CA ILE A 62 -20.34 19.09 11.59
C ILE A 62 -20.66 19.21 10.09
N LYS A 63 -19.80 18.68 9.19
CA LYS A 63 -19.93 18.86 7.74
C LYS A 63 -20.39 17.60 6.99
N ILE A 64 -20.21 16.42 7.57
CA ILE A 64 -20.54 15.12 6.95
C ILE A 64 -21.25 14.21 7.94
N SER A 65 -21.90 13.16 7.44
CA SER A 65 -22.57 12.19 8.31
C SER A 65 -21.57 11.48 9.21
N ALA A 66 -22.03 11.02 10.38
CA ALA A 66 -21.22 10.20 11.28
C ALA A 66 -20.61 8.99 10.58
N PHE A 67 -21.32 8.38 9.62
CA PHE A 67 -20.77 7.28 8.80
C PHE A 67 -19.57 7.74 7.95
N GLN A 68 -19.69 8.88 7.27
CA GLN A 68 -18.59 9.43 6.47
C GLN A 68 -17.42 9.89 7.35
N CYS A 69 -17.69 10.50 8.50
CA CYS A 69 -16.68 10.86 9.49
C CYS A 69 -15.91 9.62 9.97
N LEU A 70 -16.62 8.53 10.27
CA LEU A 70 -15.99 7.27 10.66
C LEU A 70 -15.09 6.72 9.55
N ILE A 71 -15.51 6.76 8.27
CA ILE A 71 -14.62 6.36 7.15
C ILE A 71 -13.33 7.17 7.19
N ARG A 72 -13.40 8.50 7.36
CA ARG A 72 -12.22 9.38 7.39
C ARG A 72 -11.32 9.11 8.60
N GLN A 73 -11.88 8.71 9.74
CA GLN A 73 -11.10 8.31 10.93
C GLN A 73 -10.37 6.96 10.75
N GLN A 74 -10.91 6.07 9.93
CA GLN A 74 -10.36 4.73 9.67
C GLN A 74 -9.51 4.63 8.39
N ALA A 75 -9.32 5.74 7.68
CA ALA A 75 -8.54 5.82 6.46
C ALA A 75 -7.45 6.89 6.56
N GLU A 76 -6.34 6.66 5.87
CA GLU A 76 -5.21 7.58 5.80
C GLU A 76 -4.76 7.80 4.35
N ALA A 77 -4.26 9.00 4.07
CA ALA A 77 -3.53 9.34 2.87
C ALA A 77 -2.08 8.86 3.01
N PHE A 78 -1.52 8.26 1.96
CA PHE A 78 -0.14 7.75 1.96
C PHE A 78 0.48 7.86 0.58
N VAL A 79 1.81 7.85 0.51
CA VAL A 79 2.57 7.96 -0.76
C VAL A 79 2.74 6.58 -1.40
N ALA A 80 2.43 6.48 -2.70
CA ALA A 80 2.72 5.31 -3.52
C ALA A 80 4.22 5.04 -3.55
N THR A 81 4.59 3.82 -3.17
CA THR A 81 5.94 3.26 -3.33
C THR A 81 6.07 2.51 -4.66
N GLU A 82 7.30 2.14 -5.03
CA GLU A 82 7.60 1.28 -6.18
C GLU A 82 6.81 -0.03 -6.19
N GLU A 83 6.57 -0.60 -5.01
CA GLU A 83 5.79 -1.82 -4.87
C GLU A 83 4.34 -1.62 -5.35
N HIS A 84 3.76 -0.44 -5.10
CA HIS A 84 2.42 -0.10 -5.56
C HIS A 84 2.37 0.08 -7.08
N VAL A 85 3.38 0.73 -7.65
CA VAL A 85 3.50 0.93 -9.11
C VAL A 85 3.54 -0.42 -9.81
N ARG A 86 4.38 -1.36 -9.34
CA ARG A 86 4.52 -2.70 -9.93
C ARG A 86 3.26 -3.55 -9.80
N ASN A 87 2.63 -3.57 -8.62
CA ASN A 87 1.57 -4.55 -8.31
C ASN A 87 0.14 -4.06 -8.63
N HIS A 88 -0.11 -2.75 -8.66
CA HIS A 88 -1.46 -2.22 -8.90
C HIS A 88 -1.71 -1.74 -10.34
N ALA A 89 -0.74 -1.85 -11.26
CA ALA A 89 -0.89 -1.30 -12.63
C ALA A 89 -2.03 -1.93 -13.46
N ARG A 90 -2.43 -3.19 -13.18
CA ARG A 90 -3.34 -3.95 -14.06
C ARG A 90 -4.80 -3.47 -13.95
N GLY A 91 -5.44 -3.20 -15.10
CA GLY A 91 -6.88 -2.95 -15.21
C GLY A 91 -7.37 -1.54 -14.85
N ARG A 92 -6.47 -0.57 -14.65
CA ARG A 92 -6.84 0.84 -14.45
C ARG A 92 -6.58 1.68 -15.68
N CYS A 93 -7.49 2.60 -15.99
CA CYS A 93 -7.34 3.53 -17.10
C CYS A 93 -6.17 4.49 -16.92
N ARG A 94 -5.77 4.77 -15.66
CA ARG A 94 -4.61 5.59 -15.32
C ARG A 94 -3.65 4.78 -14.42
N PRO A 95 -2.37 4.64 -14.79
CA PRO A 95 -1.38 3.96 -13.96
C PRO A 95 -1.11 4.75 -12.67
N ILE A 96 -0.64 4.07 -11.62
CA ILE A 96 -0.05 4.77 -10.46
C ILE A 96 1.32 5.25 -10.85
N VAL A 97 1.62 6.48 -10.46
CA VAL A 97 2.96 7.05 -10.55
C VAL A 97 3.60 7.08 -9.17
N LEU A 98 4.92 6.85 -9.09
CA LEU A 98 5.67 7.00 -7.84
C LEU A 98 5.42 8.39 -7.24
N GLY A 99 5.23 8.44 -5.91
CA GLY A 99 4.89 9.69 -5.23
C GLY A 99 3.40 10.02 -5.21
N GLN A 100 2.54 9.30 -5.96
CA GLN A 100 1.10 9.54 -5.96
C GLN A 100 0.48 9.22 -4.61
N VAL A 101 -0.33 10.14 -4.11
CA VAL A 101 -1.10 9.91 -2.88
C VAL A 101 -2.25 8.97 -3.16
N GLY A 102 -2.26 7.86 -2.42
CA GLY A 102 -3.40 6.95 -2.31
C GLY A 102 -4.13 7.15 -0.99
N ILE A 103 -5.28 6.48 -0.87
CA ILE A 103 -5.98 6.29 0.41
C ILE A 103 -5.89 4.81 0.80
N ARG A 104 -5.66 4.51 2.08
CA ARG A 104 -5.66 3.14 2.60
C ARG A 104 -6.36 3.01 3.94
N CYS A 105 -6.78 1.79 4.25
CA CYS A 105 -7.25 1.41 5.57
C CYS A 105 -6.09 1.48 6.58
N ARG A 106 -6.24 2.28 7.64
CA ARG A 106 -5.19 2.44 8.66
C ARG A 106 -4.92 1.16 9.46
N HIS A 107 -5.85 0.21 9.46
CA HIS A 107 -5.69 -1.07 10.15
C HIS A 107 -4.88 -2.08 9.35
N CYS A 108 -4.87 -1.95 8.02
CA CYS A 108 -4.14 -2.84 7.11
C CYS A 108 -2.76 -2.28 6.72
N CYS A 109 -2.39 -1.09 7.21
CA CYS A 109 -1.22 -0.34 6.73
C CYS A 109 0.13 -1.05 6.97
N GLY A 110 0.20 -1.94 7.97
CA GLY A 110 1.38 -2.75 8.27
C GLY A 110 1.46 -4.09 7.54
N LEU A 111 0.44 -4.45 6.75
CA LEU A 111 0.44 -5.71 6.00
C LEU A 111 1.30 -5.55 4.72
N PRO A 112 2.06 -6.59 4.33
CA PRO A 112 2.71 -6.62 3.02
C PRO A 112 1.68 -6.43 1.90
N LEU A 113 2.07 -5.80 0.78
CA LEU A 113 1.12 -5.47 -0.29
C LEU A 113 0.44 -6.71 -0.88
N LYS A 114 1.20 -7.79 -1.04
CA LYS A 114 0.71 -9.12 -1.46
C LYS A 114 -0.35 -9.73 -0.53
N CYS A 115 -0.39 -9.31 0.73
CA CYS A 115 -1.35 -9.76 1.74
C CYS A 115 -2.41 -8.70 2.03
N SER A 116 -2.36 -7.54 1.37
CA SER A 116 -3.32 -6.46 1.61
C SER A 116 -4.72 -6.91 1.19
N PRO A 117 -5.73 -6.79 2.08
CA PRO A 117 -7.08 -7.20 1.76
C PRO A 117 -7.65 -6.43 0.56
N ARG A 118 -8.50 -7.09 -0.23
CA ARG A 118 -9.17 -6.44 -1.35
C ARG A 118 -9.93 -5.21 -0.88
N GLY A 119 -9.76 -4.09 -1.58
CA GLY A 119 -10.41 -2.83 -1.25
C GLY A 119 -9.84 -2.11 -0.03
N SER A 120 -8.69 -2.53 0.51
CA SER A 120 -8.01 -1.81 1.59
C SER A 120 -7.18 -0.62 1.11
N ILE A 121 -6.87 -0.53 -0.20
CA ILE A 121 -6.01 0.50 -0.80
C ILE A 121 -6.63 0.97 -2.12
N TYR A 122 -6.60 2.28 -2.35
CA TYR A 122 -6.99 2.89 -3.61
C TYR A 122 -6.15 4.13 -3.95
N PHE A 123 -6.12 4.50 -5.22
CA PHE A 123 -5.43 5.69 -5.71
C PHE A 123 -6.39 6.54 -6.55
N PRO A 124 -7.07 7.53 -5.94
CA PRO A 124 -7.87 8.49 -6.70
C PRO A 124 -6.96 9.30 -7.64
N ALA A 125 -7.49 9.65 -8.81
CA ALA A 125 -6.77 10.50 -9.76
C ALA A 125 -6.76 11.95 -9.31
N GLU A 126 -7.84 12.42 -8.69
CA GLU A 126 -8.03 13.81 -8.26
C GLU A 126 -8.73 13.86 -6.89
N LEU A 127 -8.56 14.96 -6.16
CA LEU A 127 -9.13 15.20 -4.83
C LEU A 127 -10.64 15.01 -4.81
N VAL A 128 -11.35 15.50 -5.83
CA VAL A 128 -12.81 15.34 -5.96
C VAL A 128 -13.23 13.85 -6.05
N GLY A 129 -12.34 12.98 -6.53
CA GLY A 129 -12.54 11.54 -6.60
C GLY A 129 -12.33 10.81 -5.27
N MET A 130 -11.77 11.47 -4.24
CA MET A 130 -11.56 10.86 -2.93
C MET A 130 -12.86 10.38 -2.30
N TYR A 131 -13.95 11.14 -2.44
CA TYR A 131 -15.26 10.77 -1.92
C TYR A 131 -15.70 9.38 -2.44
N GLN A 132 -15.76 9.22 -3.76
CA GLN A 132 -16.19 7.95 -4.37
C GLN A 132 -15.26 6.79 -4.01
N THR A 133 -13.97 7.07 -3.94
CA THR A 133 -12.95 6.08 -3.59
C THR A 133 -13.11 5.61 -2.15
N ALA A 134 -13.36 6.53 -1.22
CA ALA A 134 -13.61 6.22 0.18
C ALA A 134 -14.94 5.47 0.37
N GLN A 135 -15.99 5.81 -0.38
CA GLN A 135 -17.23 5.04 -0.39
C GLN A 135 -17.00 3.59 -0.85
N LYS A 136 -16.20 3.39 -1.92
CA LYS A 136 -15.82 2.03 -2.38
C LYS A 136 -15.06 1.26 -1.29
N MET A 137 -14.10 1.90 -0.62
CA MET A 137 -13.39 1.30 0.52
C MET A 137 -14.35 0.93 1.66
N ALA A 138 -15.30 1.81 1.96
CA ALA A 138 -16.31 1.54 2.98
C ALA A 138 -17.14 0.30 2.63
N SER A 139 -17.72 0.25 1.44
CA SER A 139 -18.60 -0.85 1.03
C SER A 139 -17.85 -2.18 0.81
N LEU A 140 -16.63 -2.15 0.27
CA LEU A 140 -15.90 -3.36 -0.10
C LEU A 140 -15.01 -3.90 1.01
N HIS A 141 -14.66 -3.07 2.01
CA HIS A 141 -13.68 -3.43 3.02
C HIS A 141 -14.07 -3.04 4.46
N LEU A 142 -14.38 -1.77 4.74
CA LEU A 142 -14.56 -1.30 6.14
C LEU A 142 -15.89 -1.77 6.76
N ALA A 143 -16.97 -1.69 5.99
CA ALA A 143 -18.35 -2.01 6.39
C ALA A 143 -18.90 -3.26 5.65
N ASN A 144 -18.02 -4.04 5.02
CA ASN A 144 -18.41 -5.26 4.33
C ASN A 144 -18.76 -6.36 5.35
N ALA A 145 -20.01 -6.86 5.29
CA ALA A 145 -20.50 -7.89 6.20
C ALA A 145 -19.95 -9.29 5.87
N THR A 146 -19.68 -9.58 4.59
CA THR A 146 -19.25 -10.91 4.13
C THR A 146 -17.74 -11.10 4.27
N THR A 147 -16.98 -10.05 4.03
CA THR A 147 -15.51 -10.09 4.12
C THR A 147 -15.03 -8.85 4.88
N PRO A 148 -15.17 -8.83 6.21
CA PRO A 148 -14.79 -7.69 7.02
C PRO A 148 -13.26 -7.49 7.03
N CYS A 149 -12.83 -6.26 7.32
CA CYS A 149 -11.42 -5.98 7.53
C CYS A 149 -10.83 -6.88 8.64
N PRO A 150 -9.77 -7.67 8.36
CA PRO A 150 -9.22 -8.63 9.32
C PRO A 150 -8.52 -7.95 10.50
N SER A 151 -7.92 -6.78 10.27
CA SER A 151 -7.12 -6.06 11.26
C SER A 151 -7.90 -4.99 12.02
N MET A 152 -9.19 -4.76 11.69
CA MET A 152 -9.98 -3.71 12.33
C MET A 152 -10.49 -4.16 13.70
N PRO A 153 -10.35 -3.35 14.76
CA PRO A 153 -10.93 -3.66 16.07
C PRO A 153 -12.43 -3.89 16.03
N GLN A 154 -12.95 -4.81 16.86
CA GLN A 154 -14.38 -5.15 16.89
C GLN A 154 -15.26 -3.94 17.22
N GLU A 155 -14.81 -3.07 18.13
CA GLU A 155 -15.54 -1.85 18.49
C GLU A 155 -15.79 -0.94 17.28
N VAL A 156 -14.78 -0.77 16.42
CA VAL A 156 -14.89 0.06 15.22
C VAL A 156 -15.81 -0.59 14.19
N ARG A 157 -15.71 -1.93 14.01
CA ARG A 157 -16.62 -2.68 13.14
C ARG A 157 -18.08 -2.51 13.57
N GLU A 158 -18.33 -2.57 14.87
CA GLU A 158 -19.67 -2.39 15.43
C GLU A 158 -20.20 -0.97 15.19
N LYS A 159 -19.34 0.06 15.31
CA LYS A 159 -19.69 1.44 14.94
C LYS A 159 -20.09 1.55 13.46
N PHE A 160 -19.35 0.92 12.55
CA PHE A 160 -19.74 0.87 11.13
C PHE A 160 -21.08 0.19 10.93
N ARG A 161 -21.33 -0.96 11.57
CA ARG A 161 -22.60 -1.69 11.48
C ARG A 161 -23.79 -0.82 11.90
N LYS A 162 -23.67 -0.14 13.05
CA LYS A 162 -24.70 0.76 13.57
C LYS A 162 -24.96 1.94 12.63
N LEU A 163 -23.89 2.60 12.18
CA LEU A 163 -24.00 3.81 11.34
C LEU A 163 -24.42 3.50 9.90
N HIS A 164 -24.06 2.34 9.36
CA HIS A 164 -24.47 1.91 8.03
C HIS A 164 -25.98 1.60 7.97
N ALA A 165 -26.57 1.13 9.08
CA ALA A 165 -28.01 0.92 9.19
C ALA A 165 -28.79 2.25 9.27
N SER A 166 -28.19 3.29 9.85
CA SER A 166 -28.80 4.62 9.93
C SER A 166 -28.63 5.38 8.61
N LYS A 167 -29.72 5.57 7.85
CA LYS A 167 -29.72 6.40 6.63
C LYS A 167 -29.66 7.89 7.00
N SER A 168 -28.47 8.41 7.30
CA SER A 168 -28.27 9.86 7.50
C SER A 168 -28.12 10.56 6.15
N THR A 169 -28.91 11.60 5.93
CA THR A 169 -28.94 12.41 4.69
C THR A 169 -27.95 13.58 4.69
N VAL A 170 -27.29 13.86 5.82
CA VAL A 170 -26.28 14.92 5.91
C VAL A 170 -24.98 14.41 5.28
N GLY A 171 -24.80 14.61 3.98
CA GLY A 171 -23.60 14.14 3.27
C GLY A 171 -22.83 15.31 2.68
N GLY A 172 -21.71 15.69 3.28
CA GLY A 172 -20.73 16.56 2.62
C GLY A 172 -20.24 15.85 1.36
N GLY A 173 -20.63 16.39 0.21
CA GLY A 173 -20.38 15.77 -1.09
C GLY A 173 -18.90 15.77 -1.48
N LYS A 174 -18.65 15.36 -2.73
CA LYS A 174 -17.32 15.28 -3.34
C LYS A 174 -16.44 16.52 -3.13
N TYR A 175 -17.02 17.72 -3.09
CA TYR A 175 -16.28 18.97 -2.90
C TYR A 175 -15.77 19.17 -1.48
N TYR A 176 -16.56 18.79 -0.47
CA TYR A 176 -16.09 18.84 0.92
C TYR A 176 -14.90 17.89 1.12
N TRP A 177 -14.98 16.68 0.58
CA TRP A 177 -13.88 15.72 0.65
C TRP A 177 -12.59 16.25 0.01
N ALA A 178 -12.70 16.95 -1.11
CA ALA A 178 -11.57 17.59 -1.75
C ALA A 178 -10.99 18.72 -0.90
N GLU A 179 -11.84 19.58 -0.32
CA GLU A 179 -11.42 20.66 0.57
C GLU A 179 -10.72 20.14 1.82
N ALA A 180 -11.29 19.12 2.46
CA ALA A 180 -10.68 18.51 3.62
C ALA A 180 -9.38 17.75 3.28
N GLY A 181 -9.25 17.24 2.05
CA GLY A 181 -7.97 16.78 1.52
C GLY A 181 -6.92 17.90 1.44
N ARG A 182 -7.30 19.08 0.96
CA ARG A 182 -6.40 20.26 0.94
C ARG A 182 -5.98 20.70 2.34
N MET A 183 -6.88 20.65 3.32
CA MET A 183 -6.57 20.97 4.71
C MET A 183 -5.48 20.07 5.31
N ILE A 184 -5.41 18.80 4.91
CA ILE A 184 -4.33 17.88 5.32
C ILE A 184 -3.13 17.92 4.35
N GLY A 185 -3.02 18.96 3.53
CA GLY A 185 -1.90 19.22 2.64
C GLY A 185 -1.86 18.36 1.39
N LEU A 186 -3.01 17.95 0.84
CA LEU A 186 -3.09 17.30 -0.46
C LEU A 186 -3.35 18.31 -1.58
N VAL A 187 -2.74 18.09 -2.74
CA VAL A 187 -2.92 18.92 -3.94
C VAL A 187 -3.09 18.04 -5.17
N ASP A 188 -3.93 18.48 -6.10
CA ASP A 188 -4.03 17.87 -7.41
C ASP A 188 -2.78 18.20 -8.25
N SER A 189 -2.38 17.26 -9.10
CA SER A 189 -1.30 17.40 -10.07
C SER A 189 -1.64 16.59 -11.32
N ILE A 190 -0.92 16.86 -12.41
CA ILE A 190 -1.04 16.11 -13.67
C ILE A 190 -0.83 14.60 -13.48
N ASN A 191 0.00 14.21 -12.50
CA ASN A 191 0.32 12.82 -12.18
C ASN A 191 -0.48 12.26 -10.99
N GLY A 192 -1.65 12.84 -10.73
CA GLY A 192 -2.52 12.49 -9.61
C GLY A 192 -2.18 13.26 -8.33
N ILE A 193 -2.87 12.94 -7.24
CA ILE A 193 -2.73 13.67 -5.97
C ILE A 193 -1.30 13.59 -5.43
N ARG A 194 -0.80 14.68 -4.83
CA ARG A 194 0.49 14.78 -4.15
C ARG A 194 0.32 15.42 -2.77
N PHE A 195 1.29 15.21 -1.88
CA PHE A 195 1.42 16.06 -0.70
C PHE A 195 2.04 17.39 -1.13
N LYS A 196 1.50 18.49 -0.60
CA LYS A 196 2.12 19.81 -0.67
C LYS A 196 3.44 19.75 0.11
N GLY A 197 4.53 20.13 -0.56
CA GLY A 197 5.86 20.29 0.04
C GLY A 197 5.90 21.43 1.05
#